data_AF-A0A848LQE4-F1
#
_entry.id   AF-A0A848LQE4-F1
#
_cell.length_a   1.000
_cell.length_b   1.000
_cell.length_c   1.000
_cell.angle_alpha   90.00
_cell.angle_beta   90.00
_cell.angle_gamma   90.00
#
_symmetry.space_group_name_H-M   'P 1'
#
loop_
_entity.id
_entity.type
_entity.pdbx_description
1 polymer ?
#
loop_
_entity_poly.entity_id
_entity_poly.type
_entity_poly.pdbx_seq_one_letter_code
_entity_poly.pdbx_strand_id
1 'polypeptide(L)'
;MNLASQRRFLSRTAMALACAGGLYSSAAMADEHVLVLLDVTGSMTLQSVPGKTRLQVAKDNINNFLDTVAPTPRKYAFWKFSGTAATPVFNFSDNKTAAEIKAAVNLATAGGNTPLAHSICAGIDHLLAFLPNDFHIKRVYLATDGEENTTPVADQCHGPFSANPYPNLDAGSWQWKVRNKACTGFANEPGPCGVLLPPYPPGLTMIVDIDHLFTDTVPFAAAARSEGLEDAELTTGLSAAASLNEDATFFKGISQETKGRYASITPSTPPSQAAPLPGDANLDGCVNVTDRSLVLSLYGKTVPAGTPADFNRTLVVDSYDHQTVLNNFGRGCTATAK
;
A
#
# COMPACT_ATOMS: atom_id res chain seq x y z
N MET A 1 30.28 -11.11 76.63
CA MET A 1 29.23 -10.66 77.57
C MET A 1 29.04 -9.16 77.41
N ASN A 2 27.76 -8.73 77.43
CA ASN A 2 27.22 -7.36 77.40
C ASN A 2 27.29 -6.62 76.05
N LEU A 3 26.23 -6.57 75.23
CA LEU A 3 24.88 -5.95 75.37
C LEU A 3 24.88 -4.44 75.68
N ALA A 4 24.17 -3.72 74.81
CA ALA A 4 23.54 -2.41 74.99
C ALA A 4 24.34 -1.15 74.62
N SER A 5 24.21 -0.72 73.36
CA SER A 5 23.86 0.68 73.06
C SER A 5 23.13 0.77 71.72
N GLN A 6 21.84 0.46 71.76
CA GLN A 6 20.85 0.96 70.80
C GLN A 6 20.52 2.40 71.20
N ARG A 7 20.54 3.35 70.24
CA ARG A 7 19.38 4.18 69.88
C ARG A 7 19.75 5.32 68.93
N ARG A 8 18.84 5.49 67.96
CA ARG A 8 18.58 6.66 67.09
C ARG A 8 19.50 6.84 65.88
N PHE A 9 19.07 6.27 64.76
CA PHE A 9 18.78 7.04 63.54
C PHE A 9 17.88 6.19 62.62
N LEU A 10 16.58 6.25 62.90
CA LEU A 10 15.51 5.78 62.01
C LEU A 10 14.62 6.98 61.74
N SER A 11 14.74 7.59 60.58
CA SER A 11 13.63 8.28 59.92
C SER A 11 14.03 8.67 58.50
N ARG A 12 13.12 8.40 57.55
CA ARG A 12 13.13 8.81 56.13
C ARG A 12 14.09 7.95 55.30
N THR A 13 13.66 7.05 54.42
CA THR A 13 12.61 7.24 53.40
C THR A 13 12.10 5.87 52.97
N ALA A 14 10.89 5.50 53.39
CA ALA A 14 10.10 4.49 52.71
C ALA A 14 9.20 5.24 51.73
N MET A 15 9.63 5.31 50.46
CA MET A 15 8.76 5.72 49.37
C MET A 15 8.60 4.52 48.46
N ALA A 16 7.35 4.09 48.36
CA ALA A 16 6.89 2.95 47.61
C ALA A 16 7.37 3.00 46.15
N LEU A 17 7.86 1.86 45.65
CA LEU A 17 7.76 1.55 44.23
C LEU A 17 7.10 0.18 44.07
N ALA A 18 5.82 0.14 44.46
CA ALA A 18 4.88 -0.79 43.89
C ALA A 18 4.44 -0.24 42.52
N CYS A 19 5.15 -0.62 41.47
CA CYS A 19 4.56 -0.74 40.14
C CYS A 19 4.61 -2.21 39.75
N ALA A 20 3.76 -2.98 40.42
CA ALA A 20 3.27 -4.24 39.91
C ALA A 20 2.52 -3.99 38.59
N GLY A 21 2.80 -4.81 37.58
CA GLY A 21 1.77 -5.27 36.62
C GLY A 21 1.12 -4.22 35.72
N GLY A 22 1.82 -3.14 35.37
CA GLY A 22 1.34 -2.20 34.37
C GLY A 22 1.48 -2.77 32.97
N LEU A 23 0.38 -3.32 32.43
CA LEU A 23 0.03 -3.37 31.01
C LEU A 23 1.24 -3.52 30.06
N TYR A 24 1.53 -4.76 29.64
CA TYR A 24 2.22 -4.96 28.38
C TYR A 24 1.43 -4.20 27.32
N SER A 25 1.91 -3.00 27.02
CA SER A 25 1.37 -2.17 25.97
C SER A 25 1.73 -2.91 24.71
N SER A 26 0.76 -3.63 24.14
CA SER A 26 0.84 -4.25 22.81
C SER A 26 1.22 -3.25 21.71
N ALA A 27 1.32 -1.97 22.06
CA ALA A 27 1.85 -0.92 21.22
C ALA A 27 3.35 -1.05 20.87
N ALA A 28 4.17 -1.81 21.61
CA ALA A 28 5.64 -1.86 21.40
C ALA A 28 6.15 -3.04 20.54
N MET A 29 5.29 -3.75 19.81
CA MET A 29 5.65 -5.02 19.14
C MET A 29 5.24 -5.11 17.67
N ALA A 30 4.76 -4.03 17.05
CA ALA A 30 4.29 -4.10 15.67
C ALA A 30 5.40 -3.69 14.71
N ASP A 31 6.11 -4.65 14.13
CA ASP A 31 7.27 -4.35 13.29
C ASP A 31 6.90 -3.73 11.91
N GLU A 32 5.61 -3.60 11.61
CA GLU A 32 5.11 -2.94 10.40
C GLU A 32 3.84 -2.10 10.65
N HIS A 33 3.83 -0.87 10.13
CA HIS A 33 2.68 0.03 10.13
C HIS A 33 2.15 0.19 8.71
N VAL A 34 0.90 -0.21 8.49
CA VAL A 34 0.28 -0.20 7.16
C VAL A 34 -0.87 0.81 7.11
N LEU A 35 -0.75 1.81 6.25
CA LEU A 35 -1.85 2.68 5.87
C LEU A 35 -2.47 2.16 4.57
N VAL A 36 -3.72 1.71 4.65
CA VAL A 36 -4.52 1.41 3.46
C VAL A 36 -5.19 2.71 2.99
N LEU A 37 -4.92 3.09 1.75
CA LEU A 37 -5.46 4.29 1.10
C LEU A 37 -6.29 3.87 -0.12
N LEU A 38 -7.61 4.02 0.00
CA LEU A 38 -8.56 3.59 -1.02
C LEU A 38 -9.16 4.79 -1.76
N ASP A 39 -8.97 4.80 -3.07
CA ASP A 39 -9.70 5.67 -3.97
C ASP A 39 -11.18 5.28 -3.99
N VAL A 40 -12.04 6.25 -3.70
CA VAL A 40 -13.49 6.08 -3.75
C VAL A 40 -14.12 7.15 -4.63
N THR A 41 -13.44 7.59 -5.68
CA THR A 41 -13.94 8.60 -6.63
C THR A 41 -15.02 8.04 -7.56
N GLY A 42 -15.66 8.93 -8.33
CA GLY A 42 -16.70 8.53 -9.27
C GLY A 42 -16.22 7.54 -10.34
N SER A 43 -14.99 7.70 -10.83
CA SER A 43 -14.37 6.83 -11.84
C SER A 43 -14.18 5.39 -11.32
N MET A 44 -14.07 5.20 -10.01
CA MET A 44 -14.02 3.86 -9.39
C MET A 44 -15.32 3.04 -9.55
N THR A 45 -16.43 3.66 -10.02
CA THR A 45 -17.65 2.94 -10.42
C THR A 45 -17.53 2.27 -11.79
N LEU A 46 -16.55 2.67 -12.61
CA LEU A 46 -16.33 2.09 -13.92
C LEU A 46 -15.88 0.64 -13.81
N GLN A 47 -16.13 -0.11 -14.87
CA GLN A 47 -15.74 -1.50 -14.94
C GLN A 47 -14.20 -1.62 -14.99
N SER A 48 -13.63 -2.50 -14.17
CA SER A 48 -12.20 -2.81 -14.20
C SER A 48 -11.95 -4.12 -14.94
N VAL A 49 -12.69 -5.17 -14.62
CA VAL A 49 -12.65 -6.48 -15.28
C VAL A 49 -14.07 -6.95 -15.58
N PRO A 50 -14.28 -7.98 -16.43
CA PRO A 50 -15.60 -8.56 -16.67
C PRO A 50 -16.39 -8.80 -15.37
N GLY A 51 -17.51 -8.08 -15.20
CA GLY A 51 -18.43 -8.24 -14.06
C GLY A 51 -18.03 -7.55 -12.75
N LYS A 52 -16.92 -6.80 -12.69
CA LYS A 52 -16.52 -6.05 -11.48
C LYS A 52 -16.11 -4.61 -11.77
N THR A 53 -16.54 -3.69 -10.91
CA THR A 53 -16.07 -2.30 -10.92
C THR A 53 -14.64 -2.19 -10.38
N ARG A 54 -13.94 -1.09 -10.68
CA ARG A 54 -12.63 -0.77 -10.09
C ARG A 54 -12.68 -0.79 -8.56
N LEU A 55 -13.71 -0.19 -7.96
CA LEU A 55 -13.88 -0.24 -6.50
C LEU A 55 -14.05 -1.67 -5.97
N GLN A 56 -14.78 -2.54 -6.67
CA GLN A 56 -14.95 -3.94 -6.25
C GLN A 56 -13.61 -4.70 -6.28
N VAL A 57 -12.83 -4.54 -7.35
CA VAL A 57 -11.51 -5.16 -7.45
C VAL A 57 -10.54 -4.61 -6.39
N ALA A 58 -10.53 -3.30 -6.18
CA ALA A 58 -9.72 -2.66 -5.14
C ALA A 58 -10.04 -3.21 -3.74
N LYS A 59 -11.33 -3.34 -3.40
CA LYS A 59 -11.78 -3.95 -2.14
C LYS A 59 -11.31 -5.40 -2.02
N ASP A 60 -11.45 -6.20 -3.07
CA ASP A 60 -11.01 -7.60 -3.07
C ASP A 60 -9.50 -7.70 -2.83
N ASN A 61 -8.69 -6.85 -3.48
CA ASN A 61 -7.24 -6.86 -3.32
C ASN A 61 -6.80 -6.45 -1.91
N ILE A 62 -7.41 -5.40 -1.36
CA ILE A 62 -7.16 -4.98 0.02
C ILE A 62 -7.53 -6.11 0.98
N ASN A 63 -8.69 -6.74 0.80
CA ASN A 63 -9.13 -7.86 1.63
C ASN A 63 -8.15 -9.04 1.55
N ASN A 64 -7.70 -9.39 0.33
CA ASN A 64 -6.74 -10.47 0.10
C ASN A 64 -5.38 -10.16 0.71
N PHE A 65 -4.91 -8.90 0.64
CA PHE A 65 -3.68 -8.46 1.31
C PHE A 65 -3.80 -8.58 2.84
N LEU A 66 -4.94 -8.19 3.41
CA LEU A 66 -5.20 -8.28 4.85
C LEU A 66 -5.37 -9.73 5.35
N ASP A 67 -5.63 -10.68 4.45
CA ASP A 67 -5.69 -12.12 4.75
C ASP A 67 -4.30 -12.80 4.71
N THR A 68 -3.26 -12.12 4.25
CA THR A 68 -1.90 -12.67 4.21
C THR A 68 -1.31 -12.83 5.61
N VAL A 69 -0.53 -13.89 5.81
CA VAL A 69 0.17 -14.09 7.08
C VAL A 69 1.44 -13.23 7.06
N ALA A 70 1.47 -12.21 7.92
CA ALA A 70 2.64 -11.35 8.07
C ALA A 70 3.69 -12.00 9.00
N PRO A 71 5.00 -11.78 8.76
CA PRO A 71 6.04 -12.28 9.64
C PRO A 71 6.01 -11.62 11.02
N THR A 72 5.48 -10.40 11.08
CA THR A 72 5.47 -9.53 12.23
C THR A 72 4.07 -8.95 12.47
N PRO A 73 3.74 -8.53 13.70
CA PRO A 73 2.46 -7.90 13.96
C PRO A 73 2.33 -6.59 13.17
N ARG A 74 1.20 -6.41 12.48
CA ARG A 74 0.87 -5.19 11.72
C ARG A 74 -0.07 -4.30 12.52
N LYS A 75 0.18 -2.99 12.49
CA LYS A 75 -0.83 -1.98 12.85
C LYS A 75 -1.41 -1.37 11.59
N TYR A 76 -2.72 -1.16 11.60
CA TYR A 76 -3.44 -0.65 10.43
C TYR A 76 -4.04 0.71 10.69
N ALA A 77 -4.02 1.54 9.65
CA ALA A 77 -4.88 2.68 9.47
C ALA A 77 -5.60 2.50 8.12
N PHE A 78 -6.83 3.03 8.01
CA PHE A 78 -7.61 2.95 6.78
C PHE A 78 -8.22 4.29 6.45
N TRP A 79 -7.81 4.83 5.32
CA TRP A 79 -8.23 6.10 4.80
C TRP A 79 -8.87 5.88 3.43
N LYS A 80 -9.88 6.68 3.13
CA LYS A 80 -10.49 6.76 1.80
C LYS A 80 -10.35 8.17 1.29
N PHE A 81 -10.26 8.37 -0.02
CA PHE A 81 -10.20 9.72 -0.56
C PHE A 81 -11.18 9.94 -1.69
N SER A 82 -11.81 11.11 -1.65
CA SER A 82 -12.58 11.69 -2.73
C SER A 82 -12.89 13.17 -2.44
N GLY A 83 -13.43 13.89 -3.43
CA GLY A 83 -13.70 15.31 -3.32
C GLY A 83 -12.39 16.10 -3.36
N THR A 84 -11.95 16.63 -2.22
CA THR A 84 -10.74 17.48 -2.12
C THR A 84 -9.77 17.03 -1.02
N ALA A 85 -10.06 15.95 -0.31
CA ALA A 85 -9.23 15.46 0.78
C ALA A 85 -9.26 13.93 0.95
N ALA A 86 -8.23 13.41 1.63
CA ALA A 86 -8.32 12.10 2.26
C ALA A 86 -9.13 12.20 3.56
N THR A 87 -10.03 11.25 3.78
CA THR A 87 -10.82 11.11 4.99
C THR A 87 -10.33 9.89 5.79
N PRO A 88 -9.80 10.08 7.01
CA PRO A 88 -9.46 8.96 7.88
C PRO A 88 -10.74 8.24 8.32
N VAL A 89 -10.82 6.93 8.08
CA VAL A 89 -11.87 6.07 8.64
C VAL A 89 -11.39 5.49 9.97
N PHE A 90 -10.15 5.00 9.98
CA PHE A 90 -9.43 4.59 11.18
C PHE A 90 -7.99 5.08 11.14
N ASN A 91 -7.49 5.53 12.29
CA ASN A 91 -6.09 5.88 12.51
C ASN A 91 -5.38 4.76 13.27
N PHE A 92 -4.04 4.80 13.28
CA PHE A 92 -3.25 3.80 13.99
C PHE A 92 -3.55 3.74 15.51
N SER A 93 -3.96 4.86 16.11
CA SER A 93 -4.36 4.94 17.52
C SER A 93 -5.60 4.10 17.86
N ASP A 94 -6.41 3.77 16.86
CA ASP A 94 -7.66 3.03 17.05
C ASP A 94 -7.42 1.52 17.23
N ASN A 95 -6.19 1.05 16.98
CA ASN A 95 -5.75 -0.34 17.14
C ASN A 95 -6.71 -1.36 16.50
N LYS A 96 -7.18 -1.06 15.28
CA LYS A 96 -8.11 -1.92 14.54
C LYS A 96 -7.43 -3.19 14.04
N THR A 97 -8.16 -4.29 14.15
CA THR A 97 -7.78 -5.59 13.57
C THR A 97 -7.97 -5.58 12.06
N ALA A 98 -7.26 -6.46 11.34
CA ALA A 98 -7.44 -6.64 9.90
C ALA A 98 -8.92 -6.92 9.53
N ALA A 99 -9.65 -7.67 10.35
CA ALA A 99 -11.07 -7.95 10.14
C ALA A 99 -11.94 -6.68 10.19
N GLU A 100 -11.67 -5.78 11.14
CA GLU A 100 -12.38 -4.50 11.23
C GLU A 100 -12.05 -3.56 10.07
N ILE A 101 -10.78 -3.56 9.61
CA ILE A 101 -10.40 -2.82 8.39
C ILE A 101 -11.17 -3.34 7.18
N LYS A 102 -11.20 -4.67 6.96
CA LYS A 102 -11.97 -5.29 5.86
C LYS A 102 -13.45 -4.90 5.90
N ALA A 103 -14.06 -4.91 7.09
CA ALA A 103 -15.45 -4.49 7.24
C ALA A 103 -15.67 -3.04 6.79
N ALA A 104 -14.78 -2.11 7.18
CA ALA A 104 -14.87 -0.71 6.75
C ALA A 104 -14.58 -0.51 5.26
N VAL A 105 -13.60 -1.23 4.70
CA VAL A 105 -13.30 -1.25 3.27
C VAL A 105 -14.54 -1.67 2.47
N ASN A 106 -15.24 -2.71 2.91
CA ASN A 106 -16.42 -3.21 2.21
C ASN A 106 -17.61 -2.24 2.25
N LEU A 107 -17.71 -1.39 3.27
CA LEU A 107 -18.71 -0.32 3.38
C LEU A 107 -18.39 0.93 2.54
N ALA A 108 -17.19 1.06 1.99
CA ALA A 108 -16.81 2.21 1.19
C ALA A 108 -17.65 2.31 -0.10
N THR A 109 -18.06 3.52 -0.48
CA THR A 109 -18.86 3.79 -1.68
C THR A 109 -18.19 4.85 -2.54
N ALA A 110 -18.25 4.67 -3.85
CA ALA A 110 -17.67 5.59 -4.81
C ALA A 110 -18.46 6.91 -4.92
N GLY A 111 -17.76 8.01 -5.21
CA GLY A 111 -18.30 9.34 -5.47
C GLY A 111 -17.26 10.45 -5.24
N GLY A 112 -17.39 11.56 -5.96
CA GLY A 112 -16.50 12.74 -5.85
C GLY A 112 -15.30 12.70 -6.78
N ASN A 113 -14.46 13.74 -6.67
CA ASN A 113 -13.23 13.96 -7.46
C ASN A 113 -12.00 13.37 -6.76
N THR A 114 -10.84 13.37 -7.44
CA THR A 114 -9.64 12.60 -7.09
C THR A 114 -8.49 13.47 -6.58
N PRO A 115 -8.37 13.72 -5.25
CA PRO A 115 -7.25 14.45 -4.65
C PRO A 115 -6.07 13.50 -4.35
N LEU A 116 -5.59 12.80 -5.36
CA LEU A 116 -4.62 11.70 -5.25
C LEU A 116 -3.29 12.10 -4.59
N ALA A 117 -2.63 13.16 -5.08
CA ALA A 117 -1.35 13.64 -4.59
C ALA A 117 -1.44 14.11 -3.13
N HIS A 118 -2.48 14.90 -2.80
CA HIS A 118 -2.78 15.25 -1.41
C HIS A 118 -2.97 14.00 -0.55
N SER A 119 -3.74 13.03 -1.02
CA SER A 119 -4.09 11.84 -0.23
C SER A 119 -2.88 10.97 0.07
N ILE A 120 -2.00 10.76 -0.92
CA ILE A 120 -0.75 10.03 -0.72
C ILE A 120 0.16 10.79 0.24
N CYS A 121 0.33 12.11 0.05
CA CYS A 121 1.24 12.88 0.89
C CYS A 121 0.77 13.03 2.34
N ALA A 122 -0.53 13.25 2.55
CA ALA A 122 -1.12 13.27 3.89
C ALA A 122 -1.02 11.89 4.56
N GLY A 123 -1.19 10.81 3.79
CA GLY A 123 -1.02 9.45 4.29
C GLY A 123 0.42 9.15 4.72
N ILE A 124 1.41 9.57 3.91
CA ILE A 124 2.83 9.46 4.26
C ILE A 124 3.15 10.28 5.52
N ASP A 125 2.65 11.51 5.61
CA ASP A 125 2.81 12.33 6.82
C ASP A 125 2.24 11.64 8.06
N HIS A 126 1.06 11.02 7.93
CA HIS A 126 0.45 10.28 9.03
C HIS A 126 1.30 9.07 9.46
N LEU A 127 1.84 8.30 8.52
CA LEU A 127 2.74 7.18 8.79
C LEU A 127 4.03 7.62 9.49
N LEU A 128 4.64 8.71 9.02
CA LEU A 128 5.88 9.24 9.57
C LEU A 128 5.67 9.87 10.95
N ALA A 129 4.52 10.50 11.18
CA ALA A 129 4.15 11.05 12.49
C ALA A 129 3.77 9.95 13.51
N PHE A 130 3.36 8.76 13.04
CA PHE A 130 2.99 7.66 13.91
C PHE A 130 4.23 6.89 14.40
N LEU A 131 4.54 7.08 15.69
CA LEU A 131 5.74 6.55 16.34
C LEU A 131 7.01 6.97 15.55
N PRO A 132 7.37 8.27 15.59
CA PRO A 132 8.40 8.83 14.71
C PRO A 132 9.82 8.37 15.05
N ASN A 133 10.04 7.89 16.27
CA ASN A 133 11.32 7.32 16.72
C ASN A 133 11.40 5.80 16.52
N ASP A 134 10.39 5.23 15.87
CA ASP A 134 10.27 3.80 15.65
C ASP A 134 10.56 3.47 14.19
N PHE A 135 11.63 2.68 14.00
CA PHE A 135 12.23 2.36 12.71
C PHE A 135 11.57 1.17 12.00
N HIS A 136 10.41 0.75 12.48
CA HIS A 136 9.55 -0.23 11.83
C HIS A 136 9.23 0.16 10.38
N ILE A 137 8.93 -0.86 9.58
CA ILE A 137 8.53 -0.66 8.18
C ILE A 137 7.24 0.16 8.16
N LYS A 138 7.23 1.23 7.36
CA LYS A 138 6.04 2.04 7.09
C LYS A 138 5.59 1.69 5.67
N ARG A 139 4.34 1.25 5.51
CA ARG A 139 3.79 0.84 4.22
C ARG A 139 2.54 1.64 3.88
N VAL A 140 2.52 2.19 2.67
CA VAL A 140 1.30 2.67 2.03
C VAL A 140 0.79 1.57 1.10
N TYR A 141 -0.44 1.12 1.27
CA TYR A 141 -1.16 0.32 0.29
C TYR A 141 -2.17 1.24 -0.41
N LEU A 142 -1.88 1.61 -1.66
CA LEU A 142 -2.73 2.47 -2.47
C LEU A 142 -3.52 1.62 -3.48
N ALA A 143 -4.84 1.82 -3.53
CA ALA A 143 -5.67 1.32 -4.62
C ALA A 143 -6.38 2.50 -5.29
N THR A 144 -6.09 2.76 -6.57
CA THR A 144 -6.54 3.93 -7.33
C THR A 144 -6.63 3.64 -8.82
N ASP A 145 -7.38 4.44 -9.57
CA ASP A 145 -7.49 4.35 -11.02
C ASP A 145 -6.66 5.38 -11.80
N GLY A 146 -5.79 6.12 -11.12
CA GLY A 146 -5.03 7.23 -11.70
C GLY A 146 -5.89 8.50 -11.72
N GLU A 147 -5.42 9.60 -12.33
CA GLU A 147 -6.18 10.85 -12.49
C GLU A 147 -6.19 11.83 -11.30
N GLU A 148 -5.02 12.33 -10.89
CA GLU A 148 -4.94 13.53 -10.03
C GLU A 148 -5.65 14.73 -10.68
N ASN A 149 -6.66 15.31 -10.00
CA ASN A 149 -7.39 16.46 -10.54
C ASN A 149 -7.88 17.49 -9.51
N THR A 150 -7.71 17.27 -8.21
CA THR A 150 -8.36 18.10 -7.16
C THR A 150 -7.54 18.33 -5.90
N THR A 151 -6.24 18.01 -5.91
CA THR A 151 -5.32 18.35 -4.82
C THR A 151 -5.32 19.87 -4.57
N PRO A 152 -5.67 20.34 -3.35
CA PRO A 152 -5.77 21.77 -3.05
C PRO A 152 -4.47 22.52 -3.32
N VAL A 153 -4.55 23.74 -3.86
CA VAL A 153 -3.36 24.57 -4.20
C VAL A 153 -2.42 24.87 -3.03
N ALA A 154 -2.94 24.82 -1.80
CA ALA A 154 -2.16 25.03 -0.58
C ALA A 154 -1.42 23.76 -0.11
N ASP A 155 -1.71 22.60 -0.70
CA ASP A 155 -1.07 21.34 -0.33
C ASP A 155 0.38 21.29 -0.81
N GLN A 156 1.27 20.73 0.01
CA GLN A 156 2.69 20.62 -0.31
C GLN A 156 2.96 19.82 -1.59
N CYS A 157 2.09 18.85 -1.92
CA CYS A 157 2.16 17.98 -3.07
C CYS A 157 1.33 18.45 -4.27
N HIS A 158 0.68 19.61 -4.16
CA HIS A 158 0.05 20.26 -5.30
C HIS A 158 1.10 20.62 -6.37
N GLY A 159 0.77 20.40 -7.63
CA GLY A 159 1.60 20.80 -8.76
C GLY A 159 0.93 20.45 -10.09
N PRO A 160 1.45 20.97 -11.20
CA PRO A 160 1.03 20.51 -12.52
C PRO A 160 1.39 19.03 -12.73
N PHE A 161 0.84 18.44 -13.77
CA PHE A 161 1.28 17.14 -14.26
C PHE A 161 2.69 17.23 -14.85
N SER A 162 3.54 16.24 -14.60
CA SER A 162 4.89 16.13 -15.20
C SER A 162 4.80 15.79 -16.69
N ALA A 163 5.35 16.61 -17.57
CA ALA A 163 5.46 16.31 -19.00
C ALA A 163 6.52 15.25 -19.31
N ASN A 164 7.44 14.99 -18.37
CA ASN A 164 8.46 13.96 -18.50
C ASN A 164 8.07 12.68 -17.73
N PRO A 165 8.33 11.48 -18.29
CA PRO A 165 8.04 10.22 -17.63
C PRO A 165 9.02 9.94 -16.50
N TYR A 166 8.61 9.09 -15.56
CA TYR A 166 9.48 8.56 -14.51
C TYR A 166 10.72 7.85 -15.11
N PRO A 167 11.94 8.02 -14.56
CA PRO A 167 12.27 8.74 -13.32
C PRO A 167 12.53 10.24 -13.48
N ASN A 168 12.47 10.79 -14.70
CA ASN A 168 12.91 12.16 -15.01
C ASN A 168 11.77 13.18 -14.84
N LEU A 169 11.07 13.14 -13.70
CA LEU A 169 9.88 13.97 -13.47
C LEU A 169 10.22 15.47 -13.40
N ASP A 170 9.32 16.33 -13.89
CA ASP A 170 9.48 17.78 -13.82
C ASP A 170 9.46 18.28 -12.38
N ALA A 171 10.46 19.07 -12.02
CA ALA A 171 10.54 19.66 -10.68
C ALA A 171 9.29 20.50 -10.38
N GLY A 172 8.66 20.23 -9.23
CA GLY A 172 7.43 20.90 -8.81
C GLY A 172 6.13 20.29 -9.34
N SER A 173 6.19 19.31 -10.25
CA SER A 173 5.02 18.49 -10.60
C SER A 173 4.52 17.70 -9.39
N TRP A 174 3.24 17.35 -9.38
CA TRP A 174 2.69 16.56 -8.27
C TRP A 174 3.36 15.17 -8.19
N GLN A 175 3.70 14.55 -9.33
CA GLN A 175 4.41 13.27 -9.36
C GLN A 175 5.78 13.39 -8.69
N TRP A 176 6.55 14.42 -9.06
CA TRP A 176 7.87 14.67 -8.48
C TRP A 176 7.77 14.89 -6.97
N LYS A 177 6.75 15.62 -6.53
CA LYS A 177 6.49 15.90 -5.11
C LYS A 177 6.09 14.66 -4.32
N VAL A 178 5.18 13.85 -4.84
CA VAL A 178 4.75 12.59 -4.21
C VAL A 178 5.93 11.61 -4.09
N ARG A 179 6.74 11.48 -5.15
CA ARG A 179 7.93 10.63 -5.13
C ARG A 179 8.94 11.10 -4.09
N ASN A 180 9.21 12.41 -4.02
CA ASN A 180 10.10 12.94 -2.97
C ASN A 180 9.52 12.73 -1.58
N LYS A 181 8.21 12.96 -1.39
CA LYS A 181 7.54 12.68 -0.13
C LYS A 181 7.72 11.23 0.32
N ALA A 182 7.59 10.27 -0.60
CA ALA A 182 7.80 8.85 -0.28
C ALA A 182 9.27 8.51 0.02
N CYS A 183 10.22 9.10 -0.71
CA CYS A 183 11.64 8.78 -0.56
C CYS A 183 12.33 9.51 0.60
N THR A 184 11.95 10.77 0.86
CA THR A 184 12.64 11.67 1.79
C THR A 184 11.74 12.19 2.90
N GLY A 185 10.43 11.96 2.82
CA GLY A 185 9.42 12.55 3.72
C GLY A 185 9.13 14.03 3.47
N PHE A 186 9.79 14.67 2.50
CA PHE A 186 9.53 16.07 2.12
C PHE A 186 9.19 16.18 0.64
N ALA A 187 8.04 16.82 0.34
CA ALA A 187 7.57 16.96 -1.03
C ALA A 187 8.53 17.76 -1.94
N ASN A 188 9.25 18.73 -1.37
CA ASN A 188 10.10 19.65 -2.14
C ASN A 188 11.61 19.33 -2.04
N GLU A 189 12.00 18.24 -1.40
CA GLU A 189 13.40 17.87 -1.22
C GLU A 189 13.69 16.54 -1.93
N PRO A 190 14.34 16.58 -3.12
CA PRO A 190 14.68 15.37 -3.83
C PRO A 190 15.80 14.60 -3.10
N GLY A 191 15.73 13.27 -3.17
CA GLY A 191 16.73 12.40 -2.59
C GLY A 191 16.46 10.93 -2.93
N PRO A 192 17.45 10.04 -2.79
CA PRO A 192 17.27 8.61 -3.04
C PRO A 192 16.24 7.99 -2.08
N CYS A 193 15.39 7.09 -2.58
CA CYS A 193 14.57 6.24 -1.71
C CYS A 193 15.47 5.30 -0.88
N GLY A 194 15.14 5.11 0.41
CA GLY A 194 15.83 4.16 1.30
C GLY A 194 17.19 4.61 1.82
N VAL A 195 17.67 5.81 1.46
CA VAL A 195 18.83 6.47 2.10
C VAL A 195 18.34 7.77 2.71
N LEU A 196 17.56 7.66 3.79
CA LEU A 196 17.07 8.82 4.54
C LEU A 196 18.27 9.49 5.21
N LEU A 197 18.70 10.62 4.65
CA LEU A 197 19.49 11.61 5.36
C LEU A 197 18.53 12.46 6.21
N PRO A 198 18.99 13.01 7.35
CA PRO A 198 18.18 13.82 8.26
C PRO A 198 17.42 14.93 7.50
N PRO A 199 16.20 15.30 7.94
CA PRO A 199 15.73 15.25 9.33
C PRO A 199 14.97 13.99 9.78
N TYR A 200 14.84 12.95 8.95
CA TYR A 200 14.36 11.65 9.43
C TYR A 200 15.50 10.83 10.03
N PRO A 201 15.25 10.08 11.12
CA PRO A 201 16.30 9.31 11.72
C PRO A 201 16.68 8.15 10.74
N PRO A 202 17.99 7.92 10.52
CA PRO A 202 18.45 6.87 9.61
C PRO A 202 17.81 5.51 9.95
N GLY A 203 17.30 4.79 8.95
CA GLY A 203 16.78 3.43 9.11
C GLY A 203 15.27 3.25 8.94
N LEU A 204 14.47 4.32 8.82
CA LEU A 204 13.06 4.18 8.47
C LEU A 204 12.91 3.70 7.02
N THR A 205 12.14 2.62 6.82
CA THR A 205 11.87 2.07 5.48
C THR A 205 10.43 2.38 5.11
N MET A 206 10.25 3.20 4.06
CA MET A 206 8.94 3.45 3.44
C MET A 206 8.76 2.53 2.24
N ILE A 207 7.62 1.84 2.18
CA ILE A 207 7.22 0.96 1.08
C ILE A 207 5.89 1.43 0.51
N VAL A 208 5.79 1.59 -0.80
CA VAL A 208 4.55 1.98 -1.47
C VAL A 208 4.10 0.85 -2.38
N ASP A 209 3.03 0.17 -1.99
CA ASP A 209 2.34 -0.81 -2.81
C ASP A 209 1.18 -0.15 -3.55
N ILE A 210 1.03 -0.44 -4.83
CA ILE A 210 0.01 0.20 -5.68
C ILE A 210 -0.74 -0.85 -6.50
N ASP A 211 -2.06 -0.86 -6.35
CA ASP A 211 -2.99 -1.43 -7.31
C ASP A 211 -3.58 -0.30 -8.17
N HIS A 212 -3.23 -0.30 -9.46
CA HIS A 212 -3.65 0.71 -10.42
C HIS A 212 -4.72 0.13 -11.36
N LEU A 213 -5.96 0.65 -11.29
CA LEU A 213 -7.14 0.05 -11.92
C LEU A 213 -7.74 0.95 -13.02
N PHE A 214 -7.45 0.72 -14.30
CA PHE A 214 -7.90 1.61 -15.39
C PHE A 214 -8.54 0.84 -16.55
N THR A 215 -9.27 1.54 -17.42
CA THR A 215 -10.19 0.92 -18.39
C THR A 215 -9.57 0.57 -19.73
N ASP A 216 -8.43 1.13 -20.14
CA ASP A 216 -7.96 0.92 -21.50
C ASP A 216 -6.66 0.14 -21.63
N THR A 217 -6.66 -0.69 -22.66
CA THR A 217 -5.47 -1.21 -23.32
C THR A 217 -4.55 -0.03 -23.57
N VAL A 218 -3.41 0.02 -22.87
CA VAL A 218 -2.21 0.62 -23.43
C VAL A 218 -2.15 0.09 -24.87
N PRO A 219 -2.35 0.91 -25.92
CA PRO A 219 -2.11 0.39 -27.25
C PRO A 219 -0.62 0.09 -27.24
N PHE A 220 -0.27 -1.20 -27.15
CA PHE A 220 1.06 -1.64 -27.55
C PHE A 220 1.30 -0.98 -28.89
N ALA A 221 2.35 -0.17 -28.98
CA ALA A 221 2.71 0.67 -30.11
C ALA A 221 3.09 -0.19 -31.35
N ALA A 222 2.15 -0.97 -31.86
CA ALA A 222 2.34 -1.94 -32.92
C ALA A 222 1.27 -1.86 -34.02
N ALA A 223 0.30 -0.95 -33.96
CA ALA A 223 -0.75 -0.87 -34.99
C ALA A 223 -1.21 0.54 -35.39
N ALA A 224 -0.40 1.58 -35.20
CA ALA A 224 -0.65 2.86 -35.86
C ALA A 224 -0.17 2.83 -37.33
N ARG A 225 -0.83 2.00 -38.14
CA ARG A 225 -1.09 2.30 -39.55
C ARG A 225 -2.58 2.62 -39.64
N SER A 226 -2.93 3.88 -39.45
CA SER A 226 -4.27 4.39 -39.76
C SER A 226 -4.13 5.27 -40.99
N GLU A 227 -4.62 4.75 -42.11
CA GLU A 227 -5.05 5.59 -43.22
C GLU A 227 -6.45 6.13 -42.86
N GLY A 228 -6.58 7.45 -42.82
CA GLY A 228 -7.83 8.19 -43.09
C GLY A 228 -9.02 7.99 -42.14
N LEU A 229 -8.96 8.51 -40.92
CA LEU A 229 -10.15 8.80 -40.10
C LEU A 229 -10.04 10.20 -39.47
N GLU A 230 -11.16 10.92 -39.44
CA GLU A 230 -11.31 12.37 -39.27
C GLU A 230 -10.80 12.91 -37.90
N ASP A 231 -10.10 14.05 -37.94
CA ASP A 231 -9.08 14.50 -36.98
C ASP A 231 -9.54 15.04 -35.60
N ALA A 232 -10.85 15.14 -35.32
CA ALA A 232 -11.32 15.85 -34.11
C ALA A 232 -11.57 14.96 -32.88
N GLU A 233 -11.95 13.69 -33.07
CA GLU A 233 -12.24 12.76 -31.97
C GLU A 233 -11.01 11.90 -31.60
N LEU A 234 -10.05 11.81 -32.53
CA LEU A 234 -8.78 11.07 -32.33
C LEU A 234 -7.83 11.80 -31.38
N THR A 235 -7.88 13.14 -31.35
CA THR A 235 -6.94 13.97 -30.56
C THR A 235 -7.24 13.97 -29.06
N THR A 236 -8.50 13.87 -28.65
CA THR A 236 -8.90 13.73 -27.23
C THR A 236 -8.63 12.33 -26.69
N GLY A 237 -8.76 11.29 -27.51
CA GLY A 237 -8.38 9.92 -27.13
C GLY A 237 -6.87 9.72 -26.98
N LEU A 238 -6.06 10.41 -27.81
CA LEU A 238 -4.60 10.32 -27.76
C LEU A 238 -4.01 10.99 -26.50
N SER A 239 -4.57 12.11 -26.03
CA SER A 239 -4.09 12.80 -24.83
C SER A 239 -4.41 12.03 -23.54
N ALA A 240 -5.60 11.44 -23.43
CA ALA A 240 -5.97 10.57 -22.30
C ALA A 240 -5.16 9.27 -22.28
N ALA A 241 -4.86 8.68 -23.45
CA ALA A 241 -4.00 7.49 -23.53
C ALA A 241 -2.53 7.77 -23.15
N ALA A 242 -2.03 8.97 -23.46
CA ALA A 242 -0.68 9.39 -23.04
C ALA A 242 -0.60 9.55 -21.52
N SER A 243 -1.58 10.23 -20.89
CA SER A 243 -1.58 10.44 -19.44
C SER A 243 -1.70 9.13 -18.65
N LEU A 244 -2.47 8.14 -19.14
CA LEU A 244 -2.59 6.84 -18.47
C LEU A 244 -1.28 6.02 -18.50
N ASN A 245 -0.54 6.07 -19.61
CA ASN A 245 0.78 5.43 -19.69
C ASN A 245 1.80 6.09 -18.77
N GLU A 246 1.72 7.41 -18.64
CA GLU A 246 2.57 8.20 -17.77
C GLU A 246 2.25 7.91 -16.28
N ASP A 247 0.97 7.83 -15.90
CA ASP A 247 0.53 7.45 -14.55
C ASP A 247 0.97 6.01 -14.21
N ALA A 248 0.75 5.05 -15.11
CA ALA A 248 1.20 3.67 -14.91
C ALA A 248 2.73 3.58 -14.75
N THR A 249 3.48 4.36 -15.54
CA THR A 249 4.95 4.41 -15.45
C THR A 249 5.40 5.05 -14.14
N PHE A 250 4.72 6.11 -13.68
CA PHE A 250 4.96 6.75 -12.40
C PHE A 250 4.70 5.79 -11.23
N PHE A 251 3.52 5.17 -11.16
CA PHE A 251 3.15 4.26 -10.07
C PHE A 251 4.04 3.01 -10.01
N LYS A 252 4.38 2.45 -11.18
CA LYS A 252 5.36 1.38 -11.25
C LYS A 252 6.73 1.84 -10.74
N GLY A 253 7.17 3.02 -11.17
CA GLY A 253 8.44 3.62 -10.78
C GLY A 253 8.58 3.80 -9.28
N ILE A 254 7.63 4.50 -8.65
CA ILE A 254 7.66 4.78 -7.21
C ILE A 254 7.53 3.50 -6.37
N SER A 255 6.72 2.53 -6.80
CA SER A 255 6.63 1.23 -6.12
C SER A 255 7.98 0.53 -6.15
N GLN A 256 8.62 0.45 -7.32
CA GLN A 256 9.94 -0.19 -7.46
C GLN A 256 11.02 0.53 -6.65
N GLU A 257 11.02 1.87 -6.64
CA GLU A 257 12.00 2.66 -5.88
C GLU A 257 11.89 2.46 -4.37
N THR A 258 10.66 2.33 -3.88
CA THR A 258 10.35 2.06 -2.46
C THR A 258 10.33 0.56 -2.14
N LYS A 259 10.69 -0.30 -3.10
CA LYS A 259 10.67 -1.77 -3.00
C LYS A 259 9.29 -2.38 -2.73
N GLY A 260 8.22 -1.66 -3.06
CA GLY A 260 6.84 -2.14 -3.03
C GLY A 260 6.42 -2.85 -4.32
N ARG A 261 5.20 -3.37 -4.31
CA ARG A 261 4.54 -4.06 -5.42
C ARG A 261 3.72 -3.07 -6.24
N TYR A 262 3.88 -3.11 -7.56
CA TYR A 262 2.94 -2.50 -8.50
C TYR A 262 2.11 -3.57 -9.20
N ALA A 263 0.80 -3.35 -9.30
CA ALA A 263 -0.09 -4.14 -10.13
C ALA A 263 -0.93 -3.24 -11.03
N SER A 264 -0.90 -3.55 -12.33
CA SER A 264 -1.74 -2.91 -13.35
C SER A 264 -2.93 -3.82 -13.62
N ILE A 265 -4.14 -3.31 -13.42
CA ILE A 265 -5.38 -4.08 -13.60
C ILE A 265 -6.24 -3.38 -14.63
N THR A 266 -6.48 -4.08 -15.72
CA THR A 266 -7.21 -3.62 -16.90
C THR A 266 -8.34 -4.60 -17.26
N PRO A 267 -9.26 -4.25 -18.18
CA PRO A 267 -10.30 -5.18 -18.61
C PRO A 267 -9.80 -6.46 -19.26
N SER A 268 -8.56 -6.47 -19.76
CA SER A 268 -7.89 -7.66 -20.29
C SER A 268 -7.25 -8.54 -19.22
N THR A 269 -7.16 -8.07 -17.97
CA THR A 269 -6.59 -8.83 -16.87
C THR A 269 -7.52 -10.00 -16.50
N PRO A 270 -7.04 -11.25 -16.49
CA PRO A 270 -7.83 -12.39 -16.05
C PRO A 270 -8.40 -12.16 -14.64
N PRO A 271 -9.67 -12.54 -14.35
CA PRO A 271 -10.27 -12.29 -13.04
C PRO A 271 -9.47 -12.86 -11.85
N SER A 272 -8.82 -14.02 -12.02
CA SER A 272 -7.94 -14.61 -10.99
C SER A 272 -6.69 -13.76 -10.71
N GLN A 273 -6.21 -13.02 -11.71
CA GLN A 273 -5.03 -12.15 -11.60
C GLN A 273 -5.39 -10.72 -11.18
N ALA A 274 -6.61 -10.28 -11.46
CA ALA A 274 -7.10 -8.96 -11.07
C ALA A 274 -7.29 -8.86 -9.56
N ALA A 275 -7.73 -9.96 -8.93
CA ALA A 275 -7.76 -10.11 -7.49
C ALA A 275 -7.18 -11.45 -7.01
N PRO A 276 -5.84 -11.59 -7.02
CA PRO A 276 -5.14 -12.81 -6.62
C PRO A 276 -5.57 -13.26 -5.22
N LEU A 277 -5.93 -14.53 -5.10
CA LEU A 277 -6.26 -15.10 -3.81
C LEU A 277 -4.99 -15.21 -2.97
N PRO A 278 -5.04 -14.94 -1.65
CA PRO A 278 -3.91 -15.21 -0.79
C PRO A 278 -3.63 -16.72 -0.83
N GLY A 279 -2.39 -17.09 -1.15
CA GLY A 279 -2.00 -18.50 -1.32
C GLY A 279 -2.01 -19.01 -2.76
N ASP A 280 -2.57 -18.29 -3.72
CA ASP A 280 -2.57 -18.65 -5.15
C ASP A 280 -1.30 -18.09 -5.81
N ALA A 281 -0.23 -18.88 -5.81
CA ALA A 281 1.08 -18.46 -6.26
C ALA A 281 1.23 -18.55 -7.79
N ASN A 282 0.46 -19.40 -8.47
CA ASN A 282 0.49 -19.51 -9.94
C ASN A 282 -0.58 -18.64 -10.63
N LEU A 283 -1.46 -18.00 -9.86
CA LEU A 283 -2.53 -17.10 -10.29
C LEU A 283 -3.60 -17.78 -11.16
N ASP A 284 -3.82 -19.08 -10.95
CA ASP A 284 -4.82 -19.86 -11.67
C ASP A 284 -6.24 -19.76 -11.09
N GLY A 285 -6.38 -19.08 -9.94
CA GLY A 285 -7.63 -18.86 -9.24
C GLY A 285 -7.99 -19.95 -8.23
N CYS A 286 -7.12 -20.92 -7.97
CA CYS A 286 -7.35 -22.04 -7.06
C CYS A 286 -6.11 -22.32 -6.21
N VAL A 287 -6.22 -22.11 -4.89
CA VAL A 287 -5.11 -22.39 -3.96
C VAL A 287 -4.97 -23.91 -3.75
N ASN A 288 -3.92 -24.52 -4.29
CA ASN A 288 -3.75 -25.97 -4.32
C ASN A 288 -2.28 -26.43 -4.15
N VAL A 289 -2.00 -27.70 -4.45
CA VAL A 289 -0.66 -28.30 -4.34
C VAL A 289 0.37 -27.63 -5.26
N THR A 290 -0.07 -27.13 -6.41
CA THR A 290 0.79 -26.42 -7.37
C THR A 290 1.34 -25.15 -6.74
N ASP A 291 0.51 -24.37 -6.05
CA ASP A 291 0.93 -23.14 -5.37
C ASP A 291 1.91 -23.43 -4.25
N ARG A 292 1.59 -24.43 -3.43
CA ARG A 292 2.51 -24.90 -2.38
C ARG A 292 3.85 -25.31 -2.97
N SER A 293 3.84 -26.01 -4.10
CA SER A 293 5.08 -26.47 -4.75
C SER A 293 5.89 -25.28 -5.29
N LEU A 294 5.23 -24.26 -5.82
CA LEU A 294 5.87 -23.03 -6.29
C LEU A 294 6.51 -22.25 -5.12
N VAL A 295 5.79 -22.06 -4.02
CA VAL A 295 6.32 -21.45 -2.79
C VAL A 295 7.53 -22.22 -2.27
N LEU A 296 7.45 -23.55 -2.17
CA LEU A 296 8.56 -24.38 -1.72
C LEU A 296 9.78 -24.34 -2.66
N SER A 297 9.56 -24.16 -3.96
CA SER A 297 10.66 -24.01 -4.94
C SER A 297 11.43 -22.68 -4.79
N LEU A 298 10.80 -21.69 -4.17
CA LEU A 298 11.36 -20.36 -3.90
C LEU A 298 11.76 -20.15 -2.43
N TYR A 299 11.49 -21.13 -1.55
CA TYR A 299 11.71 -21.01 -0.11
C TYR A 299 13.14 -20.60 0.26
N GLY A 300 13.25 -19.58 1.11
CA GLY A 300 14.50 -18.98 1.57
C GLY A 300 15.17 -18.06 0.55
N LYS A 301 14.58 -17.82 -0.63
CA LYS A 301 15.17 -16.94 -1.66
C LYS A 301 14.63 -15.52 -1.51
N THR A 302 15.53 -14.55 -1.69
CA THR A 302 15.13 -13.17 -1.99
C THR A 302 14.57 -13.11 -3.41
N VAL A 303 13.42 -12.49 -3.58
CA VAL A 303 12.69 -12.40 -4.86
C VAL A 303 12.40 -10.94 -5.23
N PRO A 304 12.20 -10.63 -6.52
CA PRO A 304 11.74 -9.31 -6.93
C PRO A 304 10.38 -8.96 -6.32
N ALA A 305 10.15 -7.67 -6.06
CA ALA A 305 8.86 -7.19 -5.58
C ALA A 305 7.73 -7.56 -6.54
N GLY A 306 6.61 -8.02 -5.98
CA GLY A 306 5.45 -8.48 -6.75
C GLY A 306 5.55 -9.94 -7.23
N THR A 307 6.58 -10.70 -6.82
CA THR A 307 6.60 -12.15 -7.03
C THR A 307 5.37 -12.79 -6.39
N PRO A 308 4.51 -13.51 -7.15
CA PRO A 308 3.24 -14.03 -6.62
C PRO A 308 3.35 -14.96 -5.41
N ALA A 309 4.48 -15.64 -5.25
CA ALA A 309 4.76 -16.54 -4.12
C ALA A 309 5.22 -15.84 -2.83
N ASP A 310 5.52 -14.53 -2.88
CA ASP A 310 5.83 -13.67 -1.73
C ASP A 310 4.55 -12.88 -1.37
N PHE A 311 3.63 -13.55 -0.67
CA PHE A 311 2.31 -13.01 -0.36
C PHE A 311 2.38 -11.88 0.65
N ASN A 312 3.29 -11.99 1.62
CA ASN A 312 3.44 -11.02 2.70
C ASN A 312 4.27 -9.79 2.29
N ARG A 313 4.88 -9.82 1.10
CA ARG A 313 5.61 -8.71 0.44
C ARG A 313 6.84 -8.28 1.24
N THR A 314 7.59 -9.27 1.71
CA THR A 314 8.84 -9.08 2.45
C THR A 314 10.08 -9.23 1.56
N LEU A 315 9.86 -9.55 0.27
CA LEU A 315 10.89 -9.87 -0.73
C LEU A 315 11.65 -11.16 -0.44
N VAL A 316 11.19 -11.97 0.51
CA VAL A 316 11.76 -13.27 0.85
C VAL A 316 10.62 -14.27 0.96
N VAL A 317 10.69 -15.35 0.18
CA VAL A 317 9.69 -16.42 0.29
C VAL A 317 10.02 -17.32 1.47
N ASP A 318 9.16 -17.41 2.47
CA ASP A 318 9.47 -18.12 3.72
C ASP A 318 8.29 -18.92 4.31
N SER A 319 8.37 -19.25 5.61
CA SER A 319 7.34 -20.01 6.31
C SER A 319 6.00 -19.30 6.38
N TYR A 320 5.97 -17.97 6.35
CA TYR A 320 4.74 -17.19 6.41
C TYR A 320 4.00 -17.22 5.06
N ASP A 321 4.74 -17.23 3.94
CA ASP A 321 4.15 -17.45 2.61
C ASP A 321 3.59 -18.86 2.48
N HIS A 322 4.35 -19.85 2.94
CA HIS A 322 3.89 -21.24 2.97
C HIS A 322 2.64 -21.39 3.86
N GLN A 323 2.62 -20.76 5.03
CA GLN A 323 1.45 -20.75 5.91
C GLN A 323 0.24 -20.07 5.26
N THR A 324 0.46 -19.02 4.45
CA THR A 324 -0.60 -18.34 3.69
C THR A 324 -1.27 -19.31 2.70
N VAL A 325 -0.50 -20.15 2.01
CA VAL A 325 -1.06 -21.23 1.16
C VAL A 325 -1.89 -22.21 1.99
N LEU A 326 -1.36 -22.68 3.12
CA LEU A 326 -2.05 -23.67 3.95
C LEU A 326 -3.37 -23.13 4.52
N ASN A 327 -3.39 -21.87 4.94
CA ASN A 327 -4.58 -21.22 5.49
C ASN A 327 -5.70 -21.03 4.45
N ASN A 328 -5.34 -21.01 3.16
CA ASN A 328 -6.29 -20.78 2.07
C ASN A 328 -6.46 -22.00 1.16
N PHE A 329 -5.94 -23.18 1.55
CA PHE A 329 -5.95 -24.36 0.70
C PHE A 329 -7.37 -24.77 0.29
N GLY A 330 -7.59 -24.96 -1.01
CA GLY A 330 -8.89 -25.25 -1.63
C GLY A 330 -9.74 -24.02 -1.95
N ARG A 331 -9.33 -22.81 -1.56
CA ARG A 331 -10.04 -21.56 -1.88
C ARG A 331 -10.00 -21.30 -3.39
N GLY A 332 -11.14 -20.93 -3.97
CA GLY A 332 -11.27 -20.59 -5.39
C GLY A 332 -11.36 -21.79 -6.35
N CYS A 333 -11.00 -22.98 -5.89
CA CYS A 333 -11.10 -24.20 -6.67
C CYS A 333 -12.55 -24.53 -7.00
N THR A 334 -12.87 -24.71 -8.28
CA THR A 334 -14.13 -25.33 -8.65
C THR A 334 -14.13 -26.75 -8.11
N ALA A 335 -15.18 -27.14 -7.39
CA ALA A 335 -15.34 -28.53 -7.01
C ALA A 335 -15.37 -29.33 -8.31
N THR A 336 -14.30 -30.09 -8.57
CA THR A 336 -14.30 -31.04 -9.67
C THR A 336 -15.51 -31.93 -9.40
N ALA A 337 -16.50 -31.91 -10.31
CA ALA A 337 -17.63 -32.81 -10.22
C ALA A 337 -17.06 -34.23 -10.03
N LYS A 338 -17.31 -34.80 -8.86
CA LYS A 338 -16.95 -36.19 -8.57
C LYS A 338 -17.73 -37.13 -9.47
#